data_AF-A0A0A1XIH5-F1
#
_entry.id   AF-A0A0A1XIH5-F1
#
_cell.length_a   1.000
_cell.length_b   1.000
_cell.length_c   1.000
_cell.angle_alpha   90.00
_cell.angle_beta   90.00
_cell.angle_gamma   90.00
#
_symmetry.space_group_name_H-M   'P 1'
#
loop_
_entity.id
_entity.type
_entity.pdbx_description
1 polymer ?
#
loop_
_entity_poly.entity_id
_entity_poly.type
_entity_poly.pdbx_seq_one_letter_code
_entity_poly.pdbx_strand_id
1 'polypeptide(L)'
;MEQNQVGGFELLYKIYEPTIKNKADIVILLTHYTLSMQCGMHCIGLDGAHCSKPTKYSEGQHSALLPVGWNKNNGVYKLYYYLNEELYKLTANSSSKGSLNIRLTNPSNGNTSTFEILLEKLISRKQRGTTPVKVFIPKAEYMVESLKANLVKPVLGWRRQTIINTESNGYLMANPSTPRFRPYTR
;
A
#
# COMPACT_ATOMS: atom_id res chain seq x y z
N MET A 1 5.54 -19.03 -14.27
CA MET A 1 6.27 -18.72 -13.03
C MET A 1 5.38 -17.81 -12.21
N GLU A 2 4.84 -18.30 -11.09
CA GLU A 2 4.09 -17.44 -10.17
C GLU A 2 5.03 -16.34 -9.68
N GLN A 3 4.78 -15.10 -10.10
CA GLN A 3 5.41 -13.96 -9.46
C GLN A 3 4.90 -13.94 -8.02
N ASN A 4 5.79 -14.21 -7.06
CA ASN A 4 5.48 -14.20 -5.63
C ASN A 4 5.15 -12.76 -5.20
N GLN A 5 3.91 -12.32 -5.42
CA GLN A 5 3.45 -10.93 -5.20
C GLN A 5 3.57 -10.48 -3.73
N VAL A 6 3.86 -11.40 -2.81
CA VAL A 6 4.03 -11.15 -1.36
C VAL A 6 5.50 -11.24 -0.93
N GLY A 7 6.45 -11.55 -1.82
CA GLY A 7 7.87 -11.65 -1.48
C GLY A 7 8.44 -10.39 -0.83
N GLY A 8 8.04 -9.20 -1.31
CA GLY A 8 8.44 -7.93 -0.71
C GLY A 8 7.86 -7.70 0.69
N PHE A 9 6.68 -8.26 0.98
CA PHE A 9 6.08 -8.18 2.30
C PHE A 9 6.84 -9.03 3.32
N GLU A 10 7.44 -10.16 2.94
CA GLU A 10 8.26 -10.96 3.86
C GLU A 10 9.46 -10.17 4.39
N LEU A 11 10.12 -9.40 3.52
CA LEU A 11 11.22 -8.53 3.92
C LEU A 11 10.75 -7.41 4.84
N LEU A 12 9.64 -6.76 4.48
CA LEU A 12 9.05 -5.70 5.28
C LEU A 12 8.62 -6.21 6.67
N TYR A 13 8.04 -7.40 6.73
CA TYR A 13 7.68 -8.05 7.99
C TYR A 13 8.91 -8.27 8.87
N LYS A 14 10.02 -8.79 8.34
CA LYS A 14 11.26 -8.98 9.12
C LYS A 14 11.81 -7.69 9.71
N ILE A 15 11.70 -6.57 8.99
CA ILE A 15 12.14 -5.25 9.49
C ILE A 15 11.29 -4.83 10.70
N TYR A 16 9.98 -5.07 10.66
CA TYR A 16 9.05 -4.62 11.68
C TYR A 16 8.71 -5.65 12.76
N GLU A 17 9.08 -6.93 12.57
CA GLU A 17 8.78 -8.05 13.46
C GLU A 17 9.06 -7.70 14.94
N PRO A 18 10.19 -7.08 15.32
CA PRO A 18 10.47 -6.74 16.72
C PRO A 18 9.50 -5.70 17.32
N THR A 19 8.80 -4.94 16.47
CA THR A 19 7.87 -3.89 16.87
C THR A 19 6.41 -4.33 16.83
N ILE A 20 6.10 -5.49 16.25
CA ILE A 20 4.73 -6.03 16.14
C ILE A 20 4.24 -6.48 17.51
N LYS A 21 3.09 -5.96 17.95
CA LYS A 21 2.51 -6.25 19.27
C LYS A 21 1.27 -7.14 19.19
N ASN A 22 0.56 -7.10 18.06
CA ASN A 22 -0.74 -7.77 17.92
C ASN A 22 -1.01 -8.12 16.44
N LYS A 23 -2.11 -8.84 16.20
CA LYS A 23 -2.55 -9.21 14.84
C LYS A 23 -2.93 -8.00 13.98
N ALA A 24 -3.47 -6.94 14.57
CA ALA A 24 -3.85 -5.74 13.82
C ALA A 24 -2.63 -5.04 13.21
N ASP A 25 -1.51 -4.96 13.94
CA ASP A 25 -0.24 -4.41 13.45
C ASP A 25 0.19 -5.09 12.14
N ILE A 26 0.03 -6.40 12.05
CA ILE A 26 0.41 -7.19 10.87
C ILE A 26 -0.50 -6.88 9.68
N VAL A 27 -1.80 -6.73 9.92
CA VAL A 27 -2.75 -6.34 8.87
C VAL A 27 -2.46 -4.92 8.39
N ILE A 28 -2.10 -4.00 9.30
CA ILE A 28 -1.69 -2.64 8.93
C ILE A 28 -0.39 -2.66 8.13
N LEU A 29 0.57 -3.50 8.48
CA LEU A 29 1.81 -3.67 7.71
C LEU A 29 1.53 -4.22 6.30
N LEU A 30 0.63 -5.20 6.17
CA LEU A 30 0.21 -5.74 4.87
C LEU A 30 -0.54 -4.70 4.03
N THR A 31 -1.35 -3.87 4.70
CA THR A 31 -2.04 -2.75 4.07
C THR A 31 -1.05 -1.71 3.57
N HIS A 32 -0.06 -1.34 4.38
CA HIS A 32 1.02 -0.44 3.98
C HIS A 32 1.81 -0.99 2.78
N TYR A 33 2.21 -2.26 2.82
CA TYR A 33 2.83 -2.94 1.69
C TYR A 33 1.99 -2.82 0.41
N THR A 34 0.70 -3.10 0.51
CA THR A 34 -0.22 -2.98 -0.63
C THR A 34 -0.27 -1.55 -1.16
N LEU A 35 -0.48 -0.56 -0.29
CA LEU A 35 -0.58 0.84 -0.70
C LEU A 35 0.72 1.33 -1.35
N SER A 36 1.87 1.04 -0.74
CA SER A 36 3.16 1.58 -1.18
C SER A 36 3.80 0.78 -2.32
N MET A 37 3.92 -0.54 -2.17
CA MET A 37 4.64 -1.38 -3.14
C MET A 37 3.77 -1.81 -4.31
N GLN A 38 2.45 -1.92 -4.12
CA GLN A 38 1.55 -2.42 -5.15
C GLN A 38 0.69 -1.32 -5.80
N CYS A 39 0.46 -0.20 -5.11
CA CYS A 39 -0.33 0.92 -5.63
C CYS A 39 0.47 2.22 -5.80
N GLY A 40 1.77 2.23 -5.48
CA GLY A 40 2.64 3.39 -5.66
C GLY A 40 2.38 4.56 -4.71
N MET A 41 1.63 4.36 -3.62
CA MET A 41 1.32 5.41 -2.66
C MET A 41 2.46 5.60 -1.67
N HIS A 42 3.03 6.79 -1.59
CA HIS A 42 4.14 7.07 -0.69
C HIS A 42 3.65 7.37 0.72
N CYS A 43 4.12 6.66 1.74
CA CYS A 43 3.81 7.01 3.12
C CYS A 43 4.58 8.28 3.51
N ILE A 44 3.87 9.29 3.99
CA ILE A 44 4.44 10.60 4.36
C ILE A 44 4.42 10.87 5.87
N GLY A 45 3.93 9.92 6.68
CA GLY A 45 4.04 9.97 8.14
C GLY A 45 2.73 9.84 8.92
N LEU A 46 2.78 10.32 10.16
CA LEU A 46 1.70 10.31 11.16
C LEU A 46 1.09 11.72 11.32
N ASP A 47 -0.10 11.77 11.93
CA ASP A 47 -0.83 13.01 12.23
C ASP A 47 0.02 14.01 13.03
N GLY A 48 0.05 15.28 12.62
CA GLY A 48 0.45 16.40 13.49
C GLY A 48 1.92 16.83 13.55
N ALA A 49 2.88 16.22 12.85
CA ALA A 49 4.27 16.73 12.90
C ALA A 49 5.09 16.65 11.60
N HIS A 50 4.76 15.77 10.65
CA HIS A 50 5.64 15.51 9.50
C HIS A 50 4.92 15.26 8.16
N CYS A 51 3.62 15.58 8.06
CA CYS A 51 2.89 15.52 6.79
C CYS A 51 3.19 16.73 5.90
N SER A 52 4.46 17.04 5.63
CA SER A 52 4.80 17.98 4.57
C SER A 52 4.34 17.36 3.26
N LYS A 53 3.52 18.07 2.48
CA LYS A 53 3.31 17.69 1.07
C LYS A 53 4.71 17.54 0.47
N PRO A 54 5.02 16.41 -0.16
CA PRO A 54 6.32 16.29 -0.79
C PRO A 54 6.42 17.38 -1.85
N THR A 55 7.41 18.25 -1.69
CA THR A 55 7.84 19.13 -2.78
C THR A 55 8.26 18.22 -3.93
N LYS A 56 8.04 18.66 -5.18
CA LYS A 56 8.28 17.88 -6.42
C LYS A 56 9.68 17.24 -6.54
N TYR A 57 10.60 17.55 -5.62
CA TYR A 57 11.97 17.09 -5.49
C TYR A 57 12.37 16.80 -4.03
N SER A 58 11.59 16.02 -3.27
CA SER A 58 12.12 15.36 -2.06
C SER A 58 12.35 13.87 -2.33
N GLU A 59 13.22 13.59 -3.29
CA GLU A 59 13.93 12.30 -3.41
C GLU A 59 14.67 12.05 -2.09
N GLY A 60 14.01 11.41 -1.12
CA GLY A 60 14.55 11.16 0.21
C GLY A 60 13.55 11.23 1.36
N GLN A 61 12.35 11.78 1.18
CA GLN A 61 11.30 11.81 2.23
C GLN A 61 10.16 10.83 2.00
N HIS A 62 10.18 10.08 0.89
CA HIS A 62 9.23 9.02 0.62
C HIS A 62 9.76 7.72 1.19
N SER A 63 9.22 7.33 2.34
CA SER A 63 9.65 6.11 2.99
C SER A 63 8.83 4.92 2.49
N ALA A 64 9.52 3.92 1.94
CA ALA A 64 9.00 2.56 1.77
C ALA A 64 8.69 1.87 3.12
N LEU A 65 9.09 2.51 4.22
CA LEU A 65 8.97 2.05 5.59
C LEU A 65 7.93 2.89 6.34
N LEU A 66 7.23 2.28 7.29
CA LEU A 66 6.34 2.98 8.22
C LEU A 66 7.10 3.94 9.15
N PRO A 67 6.51 5.10 9.49
CA PRO A 67 7.10 6.06 10.42
C PRO A 67 7.25 5.48 11.83
N VAL A 68 8.24 5.98 12.58
CA VAL A 68 8.41 5.62 13.98
C VAL A 68 7.13 5.90 14.78
N GLY A 69 6.69 4.92 15.58
CA GLY A 69 5.48 5.06 16.39
C GLY A 69 4.16 4.77 15.66
N TRP A 70 4.19 4.23 14.44
CA TRP A 70 2.99 3.90 13.66
C TRP A 70 1.97 3.00 14.38
N ASN A 71 2.43 2.16 15.31
CA ASN A 71 1.61 1.29 16.17
C ASN A 71 1.68 1.66 17.66
N LYS A 72 1.92 2.94 17.98
CA LYS A 72 1.97 3.41 19.38
C LYS A 72 0.62 3.26 20.08
N ASN A 73 -0.46 3.61 19.39
CA ASN A 73 -1.82 3.53 19.92
C ASN A 73 -2.41 2.16 19.60
N ASN A 74 -2.47 1.29 20.61
CA ASN A 74 -2.90 -0.10 20.43
C ASN A 74 -4.30 -0.16 19.80
N GLY A 75 -4.38 -0.69 18.58
CA GLY A 75 -5.64 -0.82 17.84
C GLY A 75 -6.19 0.46 17.22
N VAL A 76 -5.44 1.57 17.20
CA VAL A 76 -5.82 2.82 16.50
C VAL A 76 -4.66 3.32 15.66
N TYR A 77 -4.84 3.33 14.34
CA TYR A 77 -3.79 3.68 13.38
C TYR A 77 -4.23 4.87 12.54
N LYS A 78 -3.30 5.79 12.31
CA LYS A 78 -3.49 6.96 11.43
C LYS A 78 -2.21 7.18 10.63
N LEU A 79 -2.28 6.92 9.33
CA LEU A 79 -1.15 7.07 8.41
C LEU A 79 -1.58 7.95 7.24
N TYR A 80 -0.64 8.73 6.74
CA TYR A 80 -0.86 9.60 5.58
C TYR A 80 -0.04 9.11 4.40
N TYR A 81 -0.65 9.16 3.23
CA TYR A 81 -0.09 8.73 1.97
C TYR A 81 -0.24 9.81 0.92
N TYR A 82 0.67 9.82 -0.05
CA TYR A 82 0.66 10.74 -1.17
C TYR A 82 0.73 9.97 -2.49
N LEU A 83 -0.12 10.33 -3.45
CA LEU A 83 -0.12 9.77 -4.79
C LEU A 83 -0.70 10.80 -5.77
N ASN A 84 -0.01 11.04 -6.89
CA ASN A 84 -0.47 11.92 -7.98
C ASN A 84 -0.96 13.29 -7.49
N GLU A 85 -0.11 13.96 -6.72
CA GLU A 85 -0.35 15.26 -6.11
C GLU A 85 -1.46 15.33 -5.04
N GLU A 86 -2.08 14.19 -4.69
CA GLU A 86 -3.17 14.10 -3.74
C GLU A 86 -2.79 13.41 -2.42
N LEU A 87 -3.37 13.91 -1.34
CA LEU A 87 -3.23 13.35 0.01
C LEU A 87 -4.31 12.28 0.25
N TYR A 88 -3.90 11.20 0.88
CA TYR A 88 -4.78 10.12 1.31
C TYR A 88 -4.53 9.85 2.80
N LYS A 89 -5.61 9.70 3.55
CA LYS A 89 -5.59 9.39 4.98
C LYS A 89 -6.06 7.95 5.17
N LEU A 90 -5.19 7.12 5.73
CA LEU A 90 -5.53 5.80 6.23
C LEU A 90 -5.84 5.90 7.72
N THR A 91 -7.04 5.49 8.12
CA THR A 91 -7.39 5.30 9.53
C THR A 91 -7.82 3.88 9.75
N ALA A 92 -7.40 3.25 10.83
CA ALA A 92 -7.90 1.92 11.18
C ALA A 92 -8.13 1.79 12.67
N ASN A 93 -9.21 1.11 13.05
CA ASN A 93 -9.59 0.91 14.43
C ASN A 93 -9.97 -0.56 14.68
N SER A 94 -9.38 -1.15 15.71
CA SER A 94 -9.78 -2.47 16.21
C SER A 94 -11.15 -2.37 16.88
N SER A 95 -12.02 -3.33 16.55
CA SER A 95 -13.32 -3.52 17.17
C SER A 95 -13.22 -4.47 18.35
N SER A 96 -14.12 -4.32 19.32
CA SER A 96 -14.29 -5.29 20.41
C SER A 96 -14.63 -6.71 19.93
N LYS A 97 -15.12 -6.84 18.69
CA LYS A 97 -15.44 -8.13 18.05
C LYS A 97 -14.24 -8.84 17.40
N GLY A 98 -13.02 -8.31 17.56
CA GLY A 98 -11.81 -8.90 16.97
C GLY A 98 -11.66 -8.64 15.46
N SER A 99 -12.37 -7.65 14.93
CA SER A 99 -12.18 -7.13 13.58
C SER A 99 -11.35 -5.85 13.57
N LEU A 100 -10.71 -5.56 12.45
CA LEU A 100 -10.04 -4.30 12.17
C LEU A 100 -10.79 -3.61 11.03
N ASN A 101 -11.32 -2.42 11.31
CA ASN A 101 -11.97 -1.59 10.31
C ASN A 101 -10.96 -0.60 9.73
N ILE A 102 -10.62 -0.77 8.46
CA ILE A 102 -9.64 0.05 7.75
C ILE A 102 -10.40 1.00 6.83
N ARG A 103 -10.05 2.28 6.87
CA ARG A 103 -10.64 3.30 6.01
C ARG A 103 -9.54 4.09 5.32
N LEU A 104 -9.70 4.27 4.01
CA LEU A 104 -8.88 5.15 3.19
C LEU A 104 -9.77 6.30 2.70
N THR A 105 -9.31 7.54 2.90
CA THR A 105 -10.05 8.74 2.54
C THR A 105 -9.15 9.70 1.77
N ASN A 106 -9.65 10.25 0.67
CA ASN A 106 -9.05 11.39 -0.01
C ASN A 106 -9.74 12.66 0.50
N PRO A 107 -9.08 13.49 1.34
CA PRO A 107 -9.72 14.67 1.92
C PRO A 107 -10.09 15.74 0.91
N SER A 108 -9.45 15.77 -0.26
CA SER A 108 -9.66 16.82 -1.27
C SER A 108 -10.97 16.66 -2.05
N ASN A 109 -11.42 15.43 -2.28
CA ASN A 109 -12.67 15.14 -2.99
C ASN A 109 -13.71 14.41 -2.14
N GLY A 110 -13.38 14.07 -0.89
CA GLY A 110 -14.28 13.37 0.04
C GLY A 110 -14.45 11.87 -0.23
N ASN A 111 -13.82 11.32 -1.28
CA ASN A 111 -13.91 9.90 -1.58
C ASN A 111 -13.36 9.08 -0.42
N THR A 112 -14.12 8.06 -0.03
CA THR A 112 -13.78 7.21 1.09
C THR A 112 -14.18 5.78 0.82
N SER A 113 -13.36 4.85 1.29
CA SER A 113 -13.65 3.41 1.27
C SER A 113 -13.39 2.85 2.66
N THR A 114 -14.18 1.87 3.07
CA THR A 114 -13.96 1.15 4.31
C THR A 114 -13.94 -0.35 4.02
N PHE A 115 -13.02 -1.08 4.67
CA PHE A 115 -12.88 -2.51 4.55
C PHE A 115 -12.67 -3.11 5.94
N GLU A 116 -13.50 -4.09 6.30
CA GLU A 116 -13.45 -4.77 7.58
C GLU A 116 -12.75 -6.13 7.43
N ILE A 117 -11.77 -6.38 8.30
CA ILE A 117 -11.00 -7.63 8.30
C ILE A 117 -11.17 -8.31 9.65
N LEU A 118 -11.62 -9.57 9.65
CA LEU A 118 -11.63 -10.42 10.83
C LEU A 118 -10.22 -10.99 11.07
N LEU A 119 -9.57 -10.55 12.15
CA LEU A 119 -8.15 -10.84 12.40
C LEU A 119 -7.89 -12.35 12.58
N GLU A 120 -8.79 -13.06 13.25
CA GLU A 120 -8.69 -14.51 13.47
C GLU A 120 -8.84 -15.33 12.18
N LYS A 121 -9.53 -14.80 11.16
CA LYS A 121 -9.68 -15.49 9.87
C LYS A 121 -8.46 -15.32 8.97
N LEU A 122 -7.75 -14.20 9.11
CA LEU A 122 -6.60 -13.87 8.26
C LEU A 122 -5.29 -14.35 8.85
N ILE A 123 -5.09 -14.19 10.16
CA ILE A 123 -3.83 -14.44 10.83
C ILE A 123 -3.94 -15.69 11.70
N SER A 124 -3.19 -16.73 11.33
CA SER A 124 -3.15 -17.98 12.06
C SER A 124 -2.47 -17.80 13.42
N ARG A 125 -2.82 -18.64 14.39
CA ARG A 125 -2.26 -18.60 15.76
C ARG A 125 -0.76 -18.95 15.80
N LYS A 126 -0.19 -19.50 14.73
CA LYS A 126 1.20 -19.97 14.68
C LYS A 126 2.18 -18.84 14.35
N GLN A 127 2.27 -17.85 15.24
CA GLN A 127 3.32 -16.83 15.18
C GLN A 127 4.43 -17.19 16.16
N ARG A 128 5.56 -17.72 15.68
CA ARG A 128 6.77 -17.89 16.48
C ARG A 128 8.04 -17.74 15.62
N GLY A 129 8.95 -16.85 16.02
CA GLY A 129 10.29 -16.72 15.44
C GLY A 129 10.29 -16.62 13.92
N THR A 130 11.19 -17.34 13.26
CA THR A 130 11.40 -17.38 11.80
C THR A 130 10.27 -18.04 10.98
N THR A 131 9.03 -18.04 11.46
CA THR A 131 7.90 -18.62 10.72
C THR A 131 7.66 -17.83 9.42
N PRO A 132 7.67 -18.46 8.24
CA PRO A 132 7.42 -17.76 6.98
C PRO A 132 6.04 -17.11 6.95
N VAL A 133 5.91 -15.95 6.29
CA VAL A 133 4.62 -15.23 6.16
C VAL A 133 3.52 -16.14 5.65
N LYS A 134 3.82 -16.98 4.66
CA LYS A 134 2.86 -17.92 4.06
C LYS A 134 2.21 -18.86 5.08
N VAL A 135 2.84 -19.09 6.23
CA VAL A 135 2.33 -19.96 7.30
C VAL A 135 1.37 -19.23 8.24
N PHE A 136 1.61 -17.95 8.54
CA PHE A 136 0.75 -17.17 9.45
C PHE A 136 -0.23 -16.24 8.74
N ILE A 137 -0.06 -15.98 7.45
CA ILE A 137 -1.04 -15.34 6.55
C ILE A 137 -1.23 -16.23 5.30
N PRO A 138 -1.95 -17.36 5.40
CA PRO A 138 -2.08 -18.32 4.29
C PRO A 138 -2.72 -17.74 3.02
N LYS A 139 -3.53 -16.67 3.17
CA LYS A 139 -4.25 -16.01 2.09
C LYS A 139 -3.73 -14.60 1.83
N ALA A 140 -2.42 -14.38 1.99
CA ALA A 140 -1.81 -13.05 1.84
C ALA A 140 -2.06 -12.43 0.46
N GLU A 141 -1.85 -13.19 -0.62
CA GLU A 141 -2.08 -12.72 -2.01
C GLU A 141 -3.53 -12.32 -2.24
N TYR A 142 -4.46 -13.19 -1.85
CA TYR A 142 -5.89 -12.89 -1.92
C TYR A 142 -6.25 -11.64 -1.10
N MET A 143 -5.61 -11.44 0.06
CA MET A 143 -5.84 -10.27 0.89
C MET A 143 -5.27 -8.99 0.26
N VAL A 144 -4.11 -9.05 -0.40
CA VAL A 144 -3.56 -7.93 -1.17
C VAL A 144 -4.52 -7.53 -2.28
N GLU A 145 -5.03 -8.49 -3.06
CA GLU A 145 -6.01 -8.22 -4.12
C GLU A 145 -7.32 -7.67 -3.56
N SER A 146 -7.78 -8.20 -2.42
CA SER A 146 -8.96 -7.69 -1.73
C SER A 146 -8.79 -6.26 -1.24
N LEU A 147 -7.60 -5.90 -0.74
CA LEU A 147 -7.26 -4.52 -0.34
C LEU A 147 -7.23 -3.59 -1.55
N LYS A 148 -6.61 -3.99 -2.67
CA LYS A 148 -6.63 -3.22 -3.92
C LYS A 148 -8.06 -2.95 -4.39
N ALA A 149 -8.89 -3.99 -4.45
CA ALA A 149 -10.24 -3.91 -4.98
C ALA A 149 -11.21 -3.13 -4.08
N ASN A 150 -11.18 -3.36 -2.76
CA ASN A 150 -12.18 -2.83 -1.83
C ASN A 150 -11.75 -1.56 -1.10
N LEU A 151 -10.45 -1.30 -0.98
CA LEU A 151 -9.91 -0.13 -0.28
C LEU A 151 -9.32 0.89 -1.25
N VAL A 152 -8.53 0.48 -2.25
CA VAL A 152 -7.79 1.45 -3.08
C VAL A 152 -8.62 1.93 -4.27
N LYS A 153 -9.17 0.99 -5.05
CA LYS A 153 -9.92 1.28 -6.28
C LYS A 153 -11.08 2.27 -6.09
N PRO A 154 -11.90 2.20 -5.01
CA PRO A 154 -13.00 3.15 -4.83
C PRO A 154 -12.55 4.59 -4.56
N VAL A 155 -11.35 4.78 -3.98
CA VAL A 155 -10.86 6.12 -3.61
C VAL A 155 -10.14 6.81 -4.77
N LEU A 156 -9.39 6.05 -5.59
CA LEU A 156 -8.61 6.59 -6.70
C LEU A 156 -9.47 7.03 -7.92
N GLY A 157 -10.71 6.56 -8.01
CA GLY A 157 -11.62 6.86 -9.12
C GLY A 157 -11.18 6.25 -10.47
N TRP A 158 -12.01 6.35 -11.50
CA TRP A 158 -11.79 5.71 -12.81
C TRP A 158 -10.51 6.20 -13.52
N ARG A 159 -10.18 7.49 -13.40
CA ARG A 159 -9.08 8.13 -14.17
C ARG A 159 -7.66 7.73 -13.75
N ARG A 160 -7.50 7.06 -12.60
CA ARG A 160 -6.19 6.73 -12.01
C ARG A 160 -5.92 5.23 -11.90
N GLN A 161 -6.79 4.40 -12.50
CA GLN A 161 -6.68 2.93 -12.48
C GLN A 161 -5.54 2.37 -13.34
N THR A 162 -4.91 3.18 -14.18
CA THR A 162 -3.82 2.77 -15.07
C THR A 162 -2.58 2.23 -14.33
N ILE A 163 -2.41 2.55 -13.04
CA ILE A 163 -1.29 2.05 -12.22
C ILE A 163 -1.57 0.65 -11.64
N ILE A 164 -2.83 0.20 -11.58
CA ILE A 164 -3.21 -1.08 -10.92
C ILE A 164 -3.33 -2.24 -11.92
N ASN A 165 -3.47 -1.97 -13.22
CA ASN A 165 -3.82 -2.98 -14.23
C ASN A 165 -2.68 -3.39 -15.17
N THR A 166 -1.43 -2.98 -14.96
CA THR A 166 -0.35 -3.29 -15.91
C THR A 166 0.26 -4.68 -15.69
N GLU A 167 -0.54 -5.75 -15.82
CA GLU A 167 -0.07 -7.08 -16.26
C GLU A 167 -1.23 -7.83 -16.95
N SER A 168 -1.42 -7.59 -18.25
CA SER A 168 -1.86 -8.57 -19.28
C SER A 168 -2.21 -7.86 -20.60
N ASN A 169 -1.19 -7.34 -21.28
CA ASN A 169 -1.08 -7.46 -22.74
C ASN A 169 0.34 -7.05 -23.13
N GLY A 170 1.23 -8.04 -23.11
CA GLY A 170 2.52 -7.94 -23.77
C GLY A 170 2.33 -8.01 -25.28
N TYR A 171 3.06 -7.13 -25.96
CA TYR A 171 3.41 -7.14 -27.38
C TYR A 171 2.27 -6.92 -28.37
N LEU A 172 2.26 -5.74 -28.99
CA LEU A 172 2.44 -5.59 -30.44
C LEU A 172 2.73 -4.10 -30.78
N MET A 173 3.85 -3.92 -31.47
CA MET A 173 4.23 -2.82 -32.36
C MET A 173 4.77 -1.52 -31.73
N ALA A 174 6.09 -1.51 -31.56
CA ALA A 174 6.89 -0.33 -31.85
C ALA A 174 6.57 0.16 -33.27
N ASN A 175 6.30 1.45 -33.43
CA ASN A 175 6.25 2.07 -34.75
C ASN A 175 7.39 3.11 -34.84
N PRO A 176 8.51 2.80 -35.50
CA PRO A 176 9.60 3.75 -35.70
C PRO A 176 9.27 4.63 -36.92
N SER A 177 8.51 5.69 -36.71
CA SER A 177 8.34 6.73 -37.72
C SER A 177 9.44 7.79 -37.56
N THR A 178 10.59 7.47 -38.14
CA THR A 178 11.70 8.34 -38.61
C THR A 178 11.55 9.87 -38.46
N PRO A 179 12.55 10.59 -37.93
CA PRO A 179 12.72 12.02 -38.18
C PRO A 179 13.15 12.25 -39.64
N ARG A 180 12.42 13.10 -40.37
CA ARG A 180 12.83 13.55 -41.72
C ARG A 180 14.02 14.49 -41.61
N PHE A 181 15.20 14.04 -42.07
CA PHE A 181 16.32 14.93 -42.35
C PHE A 181 15.94 15.89 -43.50
N ARG A 182 16.08 17.20 -43.28
CA ARG A 182 16.07 18.20 -44.36
C ARG A 182 17.47 18.27 -44.97
N PRO A 183 17.63 18.23 -46.30
CA PRO A 183 18.92 18.54 -46.91
C PRO A 183 19.18 20.05 -46.83
N TYR A 184 20.38 20.41 -46.40
CA TYR A 184 20.95 21.75 -46.57
C TYR A 184 21.15 22.01 -48.07
N THR A 185 20.53 23.06 -48.60
CA THR A 185 20.94 23.67 -49.86
C THR A 185 22.08 24.64 -49.60
N ARG A 186 23.09 24.55 -50.46
CA ARG A 186 24.33 25.32 -50.46
C ARG A 186 24.12 26.77 -50.90
#